data_AF-A0A414LC76-F1
#
_entry.id   AF-A0A414LC76-F1
#
_cell.length_a   1.000
_cell.length_b   1.000
_cell.length_c   1.000
_cell.angle_alpha   90.00
_cell.angle_beta   90.00
_cell.angle_gamma   90.00
#
_symmetry.space_group_name_H-M   'P 1'
#
loop_
_entity.id
_entity.type
_entity.pdbx_description
1 polymer ?
#
loop_
_entity_poly.entity_id
_entity_poly.type
_entity_poly.pdbx_seq_one_letter_code
_entity_poly.pdbx_strand_id
1 'polypeptide(L)' 'LRSSEVRGPLIISIGNNGIRRKIAESLHVTFGNAFHPSAIISEEAAIKEGTVVMQGAIIQSGVCIG' A
#
# COMPACT_ATOMS: atom_id res chain seq x y z
N LEU A 1 7.40 -26.49 4.05
CA LEU A 1 7.18 -25.24 3.30
C LEU A 1 8.55 -24.69 2.93
N ARG A 2 8.87 -24.55 1.64
CA ARG A 2 10.14 -23.92 1.23
C ARG A 2 10.06 -22.44 1.61
N SER A 3 11.13 -21.91 2.19
CA SER A 3 11.27 -20.49 2.47
C SER A 3 11.30 -19.75 1.13
N SER A 4 10.20 -19.11 0.75
CA SER A 4 10.16 -18.21 -0.40
C SER A 4 10.65 -16.83 0.04
N GLU A 5 11.69 -16.33 -0.62
CA GLU A 5 12.21 -14.99 -0.41
C GLU A 5 11.34 -13.96 -1.16
N VAL A 6 11.02 -12.84 -0.51
CA VAL A 6 10.28 -11.75 -1.14
C VAL A 6 11.29 -10.90 -1.94
N ARG A 7 11.16 -10.88 -3.27
CA ARG A 7 12.09 -10.19 -4.18
C ARG A 7 11.66 -8.77 -4.55
N GLY A 8 11.22 -7.97 -3.58
CA GLY A 8 10.82 -6.58 -3.79
C GLY A 8 9.85 -6.04 -2.74
N PRO A 9 9.35 -4.80 -2.89
CA PRO A 9 8.36 -4.24 -1.98
C PRO A 9 7.07 -5.07 -1.96
N LEU A 10 6.56 -5.38 -0.76
CA LEU A 10 5.38 -6.22 -0.57
C LEU A 10 4.08 -5.40 -0.51
N ILE A 11 2.99 -5.96 -1.04
CA ILE A 11 1.61 -5.48 -0.81
C ILE A 11 0.81 -6.59 -0.12
N ILE A 12 0.07 -6.24 0.93
CA ILE A 12 -0.86 -7.17 1.59
C ILE A 12 -2.27 -6.97 1.02
N SER A 13 -2.61 -7.75 -0.01
CA SER A 13 -3.91 -7.69 -0.70
C SER A 13 -5.01 -8.42 0.08
N ILE A 14 -5.31 -7.93 1.29
CA ILE A 14 -6.34 -8.47 2.18
C ILE A 14 -7.34 -7.38 2.54
N GLY A 15 -8.61 -7.58 2.17
CA GLY A 15 -9.68 -6.62 2.45
C GLY A 15 -10.00 -6.44 3.93
N ASN A 16 -9.82 -7.48 4.75
CA ASN A 16 -10.03 -7.39 6.19
C ASN A 16 -8.90 -6.59 6.87
N ASN A 17 -9.22 -5.41 7.38
CA ASN A 17 -8.25 -4.49 8.00
C ASN A 17 -7.51 -5.09 9.20
N GLY A 18 -8.21 -5.86 10.05
CA GLY A 18 -7.60 -6.49 11.22
C GLY A 18 -6.58 -7.56 10.85
N ILE A 19 -6.91 -8.39 9.86
CA ILE A 19 -5.99 -9.42 9.33
C ILE A 19 -4.80 -8.75 8.63
N ARG A 20 -5.07 -7.75 7.77
CA ARG A 20 -4.03 -7.00 7.05
C ARG A 20 -3.02 -6.37 8.01
N ARG A 21 -3.50 -5.73 9.10
CA ARG A 21 -2.65 -5.14 10.13
C ARG A 21 -1.81 -6.19 10.86
N LYS A 22 -2.42 -7.30 11.31
CA LYS A 22 -1.69 -8.38 12.00
C LYS A 22 -0.55 -8.96 11.17
N ILE A 23 -0.73 -9.06 9.85
CA ILE A 23 0.30 -9.53 8.93
C ILE A 23 1.35 -8.45 8.70
N ALA A 24 0.95 -7.19 8.56
CA ALA A 24 1.90 -6.08 8.42
C ALA A 24 2.84 -5.98 9.62
N GLU A 25 2.31 -6.12 10.84
CA GLU A 25 3.07 -6.08 12.09
C GLU A 25 3.98 -7.32 12.28
N SER A 26 3.74 -8.43 11.59
CA SER A 26 4.53 -9.67 11.74
C SER A 26 5.67 -9.81 10.72
N LEU A 27 5.70 -8.97 9.69
CA LEU A 27 6.67 -9.04 8.61
C LEU A 27 7.73 -7.95 8.74
N HIS A 28 9.00 -8.33 8.59
CA HIS A 28 10.13 -7.41 8.50
C HIS A 28 10.55 -7.26 7.05
N VAL A 29 9.77 -6.51 6.27
CA VAL A 29 9.96 -6.32 4.82
C VAL A 29 9.69 -4.87 4.47
N THR A 30 10.18 -4.42 3.31
CA THR A 30 9.75 -3.14 2.74
C THR A 30 8.35 -3.28 2.16
N PHE A 31 7.44 -2.38 2.52
CA PHE A 31 6.12 -2.32 1.89
C PHE A 31 6.15 -1.40 0.67
N GLY A 32 5.50 -1.85 -0.40
CA GLY A 32 5.32 -1.05 -1.60
C GLY A 32 4.07 -0.17 -1.50
N ASN A 33 3.93 0.73 -2.46
CA ASN A 33 2.66 1.34 -2.79
C ASN A 33 2.20 0.85 -4.16
N ALA A 34 0.90 0.73 -4.37
CA ALA A 34 0.32 0.34 -5.66
C ALA A 34 -0.72 1.37 -6.08
N PHE A 35 -0.43 2.13 -7.13
CA PHE A 35 -1.34 3.14 -7.66
C PHE A 35 -1.79 2.72 -9.05
N HIS A 36 -3.10 2.59 -9.23
CA HIS A 36 -3.64 2.33 -10.55
C HIS A 36 -3.35 3.53 -11.48
N PRO A 37 -2.96 3.32 -12.75
CA PRO A 37 -2.58 4.42 -13.66
C PRO A 37 -3.66 5.48 -13.92
N SER A 38 -4.93 5.16 -13.67
CA SER A 38 -6.04 6.11 -13.80
C SER A 38 -6.34 6.92 -12.54
N ALA A 39 -5.64 6.69 -11.44
CA ALA A 39 -5.76 7.52 -10.25
C ALA A 39 -5.14 8.90 -10.51
N ILE A 40 -5.82 9.95 -10.06
CA ILE A 40 -5.30 11.32 -10.11
C ILE A 40 -4.83 11.66 -8.70
N ILE A 41 -3.52 11.78 -8.51
CA ILE A 41 -2.90 12.00 -7.20
C ILE A 41 -2.09 13.29 -7.30
N SER A 42 -2.40 14.28 -6.47
CA SER A 42 -1.61 15.50 -6.33
C SER A 42 -0.21 15.17 -5.78
N GLU A 43 0.82 15.83 -6.32
CA GLU A 43 2.21 15.68 -5.88
C GLU A 43 2.43 16.20 -4.44
N GLU A 44 1.54 17.08 -3.97
CA GLU A 44 1.53 17.62 -2.61
C GLU A 44 0.78 16.74 -1.60
N ALA A 45 0.30 15.56 -2.00
CA ALA A 45 -0.29 14.57 -1.09
C ALA A 45 0.80 13.73 -0.43
N ALA A 46 0.64 13.42 0.86
CA ALA A 46 1.52 12.52 1.61
C ALA A 46 0.94 11.11 1.65
N ILE A 47 1.55 10.15 0.95
CA ILE A 47 1.12 8.75 0.90
C ILE A 47 2.17 7.84 1.54
N LYS A 48 1.84 7.18 2.65
CA LYS A 48 2.74 6.23 3.32
C LYS A 48 2.72 4.84 2.66
N GLU A 49 3.72 4.04 3.01
CA GLU A 49 3.91 2.67 2.51
C GLU A 49 2.71 1.74 2.79
N GLY A 50 2.58 0.69 1.99
CA GLY A 50 1.48 -0.27 2.10
C GLY A 50 0.15 0.25 1.57
N THR A 51 0.12 1.44 0.97
CA THR A 51 -1.09 2.05 0.42
C THR A 51 -1.39 1.53 -0.98
N VAL A 52 -2.65 1.18 -1.23
CA VAL A 52 -3.16 0.84 -2.55
C VAL A 52 -4.23 1.87 -2.95
N VAL A 53 -4.01 2.54 -4.08
CA VAL A 53 -4.95 3.49 -4.67
C VAL A 53 -5.54 2.86 -5.94
N MET A 54 -6.82 2.53 -5.88
CA MET A 54 -7.52 1.85 -6.96
C MET A 54 -7.91 2.80 -8.10
N GLN A 55 -8.35 2.23 -9.22
CA GLN A 55 -8.76 2.95 -10.42
C GLN A 55 -9.81 4.05 -10.14
N GLY A 56 -9.61 5.22 -10.74
CA GLY A 56 -10.56 6.33 -10.68
C GLY A 56 -10.57 7.14 -9.38
N ALA A 57 -9.69 6.82 -8.42
CA ALA A 57 -9.53 7.63 -7.22
C ALA A 57 -8.94 9.02 -7.56
N ILE A 58 -9.39 10.04 -6.83
CA ILE A 58 -8.86 11.41 -6.90
C ILE A 58 -8.38 11.80 -5.50
N ILE A 59 -7.08 12.08 -5.36
CA ILE A 59 -6.45 12.52 -4.11
C ILE A 59 -5.92 13.94 -4.34
N GLN A 60 -6.49 14.90 -3.60
CA GLN A 60 -6.18 16.32 -3.73
C GLN A 60 -4.98 16.76 -2.86
N SER A 61 -4.50 17.97 -3.11
CA SER A 61 -3.40 18.59 -2.37
C SER A 61 -3.66 18.65 -0.86
N GLY A 62 -2.63 18.41 -0.06
CA GLY A 62 -2.68 18.47 1.41
C GLY A 62 -3.29 17.24 2.10
N VAL A 63 -3.68 16.20 1.35
CA VAL A 63 -4.18 14.94 1.92
C VAL A 63 -3.03 14.08 2.47
N CYS A 64 -3.25 13.45 3.62
CA CYS A 64 -2.37 12.44 4.20
C CYS A 64 -3.08 11.08 4.24
N ILE A 65 -2.49 10.04 3.64
CA ILE A 65 -3.00 8.65 3.65
C ILE A 65 -1.93 7.72 4.22
N GLY A 66 -2.36 6.91 5.19
CA GLY A 66 -1.56 5.89 5.88
C GLY A 66 -1.11 6.27 7.29
#